data_AF-A0A817XIW7-F1
#
_entry.id   AF-A0A817XIW7-F1
#
_cell.length_a   1.000
_cell.length_b   1.000
_cell.length_c   1.000
_cell.angle_alpha   90.00
_cell.angle_beta   90.00
_cell.angle_gamma   90.00
#
_symmetry.space_group_name_H-M   'P 1'
#
loop_
_entity.id
_entity.type
_entity.pdbx_description
1 polymer ?
#
loop_
_entity_poly.entity_id
_entity_poly.type
_entity_poly.pdbx_seq_one_letter_code
_entity_poly.pdbx_strand_id
1 'polypeptide(L)'
;DTEMYNSKSEGLIDASFMDSGTAEYVTNNIYCNLTLVGNDFNQDIFGIVISQEWIYAQDLDVTILSLRESGELDRLREKWFQRKICPDSVVQSDEIGVEAICGLFLVFGIASILSLLLFVWKKRHNVKSYFYKLMHKQEFPVETRAAEIRPSNESFERPQAPQHTSIDLCFF
;
A
#
# COMPACT_ATOMS: atom_id res chain seq x y z
N ASP A 1 16.95 -4.43 -35.88
CA ASP A 1 16.64 -4.66 -34.45
C ASP A 1 17.48 -3.79 -33.53
N THR A 2 18.81 -3.95 -33.46
CA THR A 2 19.68 -3.13 -32.57
C THR A 2 19.48 -1.62 -32.71
N GLU A 3 19.33 -1.11 -33.95
CA GLU A 3 19.05 0.31 -34.20
C GLU A 3 17.73 0.77 -33.55
N MET A 4 16.68 -0.06 -33.58
CA MET A 4 15.39 0.25 -32.96
C MET A 4 15.51 0.36 -31.44
N TYR A 5 16.26 -0.55 -30.80
CA TYR A 5 16.51 -0.49 -29.35
C TYR A 5 17.38 0.72 -28.96
N ASN A 6 18.38 1.07 -29.78
CA ASN A 6 19.17 2.27 -29.59
C ASN A 6 18.28 3.52 -29.67
N SER A 7 17.47 3.65 -30.73
CA SER A 7 16.50 4.76 -30.87
C SER A 7 15.50 4.82 -29.71
N LYS A 8 15.07 3.68 -29.16
CA LYS A 8 14.21 3.62 -27.98
C LYS A 8 14.94 4.08 -26.71
N SER A 9 16.19 3.67 -26.52
CA SER A 9 17.03 4.11 -25.40
C SER A 9 17.44 5.60 -25.50
N GLU A 10 17.46 6.18 -26.70
CA GLU A 10 17.70 7.60 -26.95
C GLU A 10 16.42 8.47 -26.78
N GLY A 11 15.25 7.86 -26.55
CA GLY A 11 13.97 8.56 -26.43
C GLY A 11 13.41 9.07 -27.76
N LEU A 12 13.86 8.53 -28.90
CA LEU A 12 13.31 8.85 -30.23
C LEU A 12 11.98 8.11 -30.51
N ILE A 13 11.76 6.98 -29.82
CA ILE A 13 10.57 6.12 -29.95
C ILE A 13 10.11 5.72 -28.55
N ASP A 14 8.88 6.04 -28.17
CA ASP A 14 8.35 5.70 -26.83
C ASP A 14 7.99 4.20 -26.70
N ALA A 15 7.37 3.62 -27.74
CA ALA A 15 6.80 2.28 -27.69
C ALA A 15 7.05 1.48 -28.99
N SER A 16 7.13 0.16 -28.84
CA SER A 16 7.42 -0.80 -29.92
C SER A 16 6.81 -2.14 -29.56
N PHE A 17 6.14 -2.80 -30.50
CA PHE A 17 5.63 -4.17 -30.33
C PHE A 17 6.71 -5.19 -30.71
N MET A 18 6.74 -6.32 -30.00
CA MET A 18 7.69 -7.41 -30.22
C MET A 18 7.21 -8.70 -29.54
N ASP A 19 7.69 -9.85 -30.02
CA ASP A 19 7.58 -11.14 -29.35
C ASP A 19 8.07 -11.08 -27.89
N SER A 20 7.25 -11.59 -26.98
CA SER A 20 7.48 -11.50 -25.53
C SER A 20 8.84 -12.03 -25.10
N GLY A 21 9.26 -13.20 -25.61
CA GLY A 21 10.56 -13.80 -25.27
C GLY A 21 11.76 -12.95 -25.72
N THR A 22 11.72 -12.40 -26.94
CA THR A 22 12.79 -11.51 -27.43
C THR A 22 12.85 -10.23 -26.59
N ALA A 23 11.69 -9.67 -26.27
CA ALA A 23 11.59 -8.48 -25.43
C ALA A 23 12.12 -8.75 -24.00
N GLU A 24 11.67 -9.81 -23.33
CA GLU A 24 12.15 -10.23 -21.99
C GLU A 24 13.67 -10.42 -21.98
N TYR A 25 14.22 -11.16 -22.95
CA TYR A 25 15.65 -11.40 -23.05
C TYR A 25 16.43 -10.09 -23.24
N VAL A 26 16.08 -9.29 -24.25
CA VAL A 26 16.86 -8.09 -24.61
C VAL A 26 16.77 -7.01 -23.53
N THR A 27 15.62 -6.85 -22.88
CA THR A 27 15.45 -5.92 -21.76
C THR A 27 16.24 -6.36 -20.52
N ASN A 28 16.18 -7.64 -20.13
CA ASN A 28 16.89 -8.14 -18.93
C ASN A 28 18.41 -8.32 -19.11
N ASN A 29 18.90 -8.43 -20.35
CA ASN A 29 20.30 -8.77 -20.63
C ASN A 29 21.10 -7.67 -21.34
N ILE A 30 20.46 -6.77 -22.10
CA ILE A 30 21.18 -5.84 -22.99
C ILE A 30 20.80 -4.38 -22.70
N TYR A 31 19.50 -4.07 -22.62
CA TYR A 31 18.99 -2.70 -22.46
C TYR A 31 18.23 -2.52 -21.14
N CYS A 32 18.98 -2.48 -20.04
CA CYS A 32 18.49 -2.39 -18.66
C CYS A 32 17.67 -1.11 -18.34
N ASN A 33 17.71 -0.11 -19.21
CA ASN A 33 16.95 1.15 -19.09
C ASN A 33 15.58 1.09 -19.82
N LEU A 34 15.25 -0.06 -20.43
CA LEU A 34 13.95 -0.30 -21.03
C LEU A 34 13.10 -1.17 -20.10
N THR A 35 11.79 -1.14 -20.28
CA THR A 35 10.84 -1.98 -19.55
C THR A 35 9.81 -2.57 -20.52
N LEU A 36 9.34 -3.80 -20.23
CA LEU A 36 8.12 -4.31 -20.85
C LEU A 36 6.92 -3.67 -20.14
N VAL A 37 5.90 -3.32 -20.92
CA VAL A 37 4.68 -2.68 -20.42
C VAL A 37 3.47 -3.42 -20.98
N GLY A 38 2.57 -3.86 -20.09
CA GLY A 38 1.39 -4.64 -20.43
C GLY A 38 1.61 -6.15 -20.34
N ASN A 39 0.61 -6.91 -20.78
CA ASN A 39 0.65 -8.37 -20.90
C ASN A 39 0.81 -8.75 -22.37
N ASP A 40 1.31 -9.96 -22.63
CA ASP A 40 1.29 -10.58 -23.96
C ASP A 40 -0.13 -10.48 -24.57
N PHE A 41 -0.23 -9.85 -25.74
CA PHE A 41 -1.51 -9.62 -26.41
C PHE A 41 -1.93 -10.82 -27.27
N ASN A 42 -0.96 -11.60 -27.74
CA ASN A 42 -1.12 -12.86 -28.44
C ASN A 42 -0.33 -13.96 -27.72
N GLN A 43 -0.84 -15.19 -27.75
CA GLN A 43 -0.08 -16.37 -27.34
C GLN A 43 0.67 -16.93 -28.56
N ASP A 44 1.87 -16.40 -28.81
CA ASP A 44 2.71 -16.88 -29.90
C ASP A 44 3.39 -18.21 -29.51
N ILE A 45 3.17 -19.24 -30.33
CA ILE A 45 3.65 -20.61 -30.06
C ILE A 45 4.80 -20.93 -30.99
N PHE A 46 5.99 -21.15 -30.40
CA PHE A 46 7.14 -21.69 -31.13
C PHE A 46 7.01 -23.21 -31.31
N GLY A 47 7.24 -23.68 -32.54
CA GLY A 47 7.20 -25.10 -32.90
C GLY A 47 8.47 -25.56 -33.61
N ILE A 48 8.80 -26.84 -33.48
CA ILE A 48 9.91 -27.47 -34.20
C ILE A 48 9.33 -28.12 -35.47
N VAL A 49 9.92 -27.82 -36.63
CA VAL A 49 9.51 -28.42 -37.92
C VAL A 49 10.38 -29.64 -38.20
N ILE A 50 9.73 -30.78 -38.44
CA ILE A 50 10.39 -32.07 -38.74
C ILE A 50 9.88 -32.64 -40.08
N SER A 51 10.70 -33.48 -40.73
CA SER A 51 10.31 -34.18 -41.95
C SER A 51 9.21 -35.21 -41.68
N GLN A 52 8.25 -35.33 -42.61
CA GLN A 52 7.04 -36.16 -42.45
C GLN A 52 7.31 -37.66 -42.17
N GLU A 53 8.42 -38.20 -42.66
CA GLU A 53 8.80 -39.62 -42.50
C GLU A 53 9.97 -39.83 -41.52
N TRP A 54 10.17 -38.91 -40.56
CA TRP A 54 11.27 -39.02 -39.61
C TRP A 54 11.01 -40.06 -38.52
N ILE A 55 11.77 -41.16 -38.55
CA ILE A 55 11.60 -42.33 -37.66
C ILE A 55 11.71 -42.05 -36.15
N TYR A 56 12.23 -40.89 -35.75
CA TYR A 56 12.39 -40.49 -34.34
C TYR A 56 11.35 -39.45 -33.87
N ALA A 57 10.36 -39.08 -34.70
CA ALA A 57 9.36 -38.07 -34.35
C ALA A 57 8.64 -38.38 -33.03
N GLN A 58 8.19 -39.63 -32.86
CA GLN A 58 7.48 -40.07 -31.66
C GLN A 58 8.36 -40.06 -30.39
N ASP A 59 9.66 -40.36 -30.54
CA ASP A 59 10.62 -40.37 -29.42
C ASP A 59 10.96 -38.93 -28.96
N LEU A 60 11.06 -38.01 -29.93
CA LEU A 60 11.20 -36.58 -29.65
C LEU A 60 9.98 -36.03 -28.89
N ASP A 61 8.76 -36.33 -29.33
CA ASP A 61 7.53 -35.85 -28.68
C ASP A 61 7.42 -36.32 -27.22
N VAL A 62 7.68 -37.61 -26.98
CA VAL A 62 7.72 -38.19 -25.62
C VAL A 62 8.81 -37.53 -24.76
N THR A 63 9.98 -37.25 -25.34
CA THR A 63 11.07 -36.57 -24.64
C THR A 63 10.71 -35.12 -24.29
N ILE A 64 10.06 -34.38 -25.20
CA ILE A 64 9.62 -33.00 -24.95
C ILE A 64 8.53 -32.94 -23.86
N LEU A 65 7.60 -33.90 -23.86
CA LEU A 65 6.59 -34.02 -22.79
C LEU A 65 7.26 -34.28 -21.43
N SER A 66 8.20 -35.22 -21.36
CA SER A 66 8.98 -35.50 -20.14
C SER A 66 9.78 -34.28 -19.64
N LEU A 67 10.37 -33.48 -20.54
CA LEU A 67 11.06 -32.22 -20.19
C LEU A 67 10.12 -31.13 -19.66
N ARG A 68 8.85 -31.13 -20.09
CA ARG A 68 7.81 -30.24 -19.54
C ARG A 68 7.34 -30.72 -18.16
N GLU A 69 7.04 -32.02 -18.01
CA GLU A 69 6.57 -32.60 -16.75
C GLU A 69 7.61 -32.54 -15.63
N SER A 70 8.90 -32.64 -15.97
CA SER A 70 10.02 -32.50 -15.03
C SER A 70 10.39 -31.06 -14.66
N GLY A 71 9.83 -30.06 -15.34
CA GLY A 71 10.15 -28.64 -15.15
C GLY A 71 11.53 -28.22 -15.69
N GLU A 72 12.20 -29.06 -16.49
CA GLU A 72 13.50 -28.71 -17.10
C GLU A 72 13.39 -27.54 -18.08
N LEU A 73 12.24 -27.39 -18.76
CA LEU A 73 11.99 -26.23 -19.62
C LEU A 73 11.96 -24.91 -18.84
N ASP A 74 11.38 -24.89 -17.64
CA ASP A 74 11.35 -23.69 -16.80
C ASP A 74 12.75 -23.35 -16.26
N ARG A 75 13.53 -24.37 -15.88
CA ARG A 75 14.96 -24.21 -15.52
C ARG A 75 15.79 -23.64 -16.66
N LEU A 76 15.51 -24.05 -17.90
CA LEU A 76 16.14 -23.48 -19.09
C LEU A 76 15.69 -22.04 -19.33
N ARG A 77 14.41 -21.71 -19.14
CA ARG A 77 13.92 -20.32 -19.21
C ARG A 77 14.63 -19.43 -18.20
N GLU A 78 14.62 -19.79 -16.92
CA GLU A 78 15.31 -19.04 -15.86
C GLU A 78 16.81 -18.85 -16.20
N LYS A 79 17.48 -19.94 -16.62
CA LYS A 79 18.90 -19.93 -16.96
C LYS A 79 19.26 -18.98 -18.13
N TRP A 80 18.38 -18.81 -19.12
CA TRP A 80 18.68 -18.01 -20.32
C TRP A 80 18.05 -16.61 -20.31
N PHE A 81 16.88 -16.42 -19.68
CA PHE A 81 16.14 -15.15 -19.71
C PHE A 81 16.29 -14.33 -18.43
N GLN A 82 16.60 -14.95 -17.28
CA GLN A 82 16.70 -14.27 -15.98
C GLN A 82 18.15 -14.07 -15.48
N ARG A 83 19.16 -14.53 -16.23
CA ARG A 83 20.58 -14.34 -15.83
C ARG A 83 21.06 -12.93 -16.15
N LYS A 84 21.39 -12.19 -15.09
CA LYS A 84 21.70 -10.76 -15.11
C LYS A 84 23.05 -10.47 -15.78
N ILE A 85 23.01 -9.95 -17.01
CA ILE A 85 24.13 -9.21 -17.63
C ILE A 85 24.00 -7.71 -17.33
N CYS A 86 22.78 -7.22 -17.13
CA CYS A 86 22.56 -5.99 -16.38
C CYS A 86 23.24 -6.11 -15.01
N PRO A 87 24.07 -5.13 -14.59
CA PRO A 87 24.48 -5.09 -13.21
C PRO A 87 23.21 -5.02 -12.37
N ASP A 88 23.11 -5.88 -11.35
CA ASP A 88 22.23 -5.56 -10.22
C ASP A 88 22.62 -4.16 -9.78
N SER A 89 21.70 -3.20 -9.94
CA SER A 89 21.93 -1.82 -9.58
C SER A 89 22.15 -1.79 -8.08
N VAL A 90 23.43 -1.74 -7.70
CA VAL A 90 23.85 -1.57 -6.33
C VAL A 90 23.21 -0.28 -5.86
N VAL A 91 22.20 -0.41 -4.99
CA VAL A 91 21.26 0.66 -4.62
C VAL A 91 20.28 1.08 -5.74
N GLN A 92 19.44 0.17 -6.20
CA GLN A 92 18.02 0.39 -5.97
C GLN A 92 17.53 -0.64 -4.95
N SER A 93 17.59 -0.22 -3.68
CA SER A 93 16.87 -0.89 -2.61
C SER A 93 15.39 -1.01 -2.99
N ASP A 94 14.66 -1.89 -2.30
CA ASP A 94 13.28 -1.58 -1.92
C ASP A 94 13.30 -0.33 -1.02
N GLU A 95 13.60 0.84 -1.61
CA GLU A 95 13.09 2.09 -1.10
C GLU A 95 11.58 1.97 -1.20
N ILE A 96 10.98 1.57 -0.08
CA ILE A 96 9.60 1.85 0.29
C ILE A 96 9.38 3.30 -0.14
N GLY A 97 8.71 3.47 -1.29
CA GLY A 97 8.88 4.69 -2.08
C GLY A 97 8.64 5.93 -1.24
N VAL A 98 9.41 7.00 -1.47
CA VAL A 98 9.23 8.26 -0.73
C VAL A 98 7.77 8.77 -0.76
N GLU A 99 7.00 8.35 -1.77
CA GLU A 99 5.55 8.45 -1.90
C GLU A 99 4.74 7.71 -0.79
N ALA A 100 5.05 6.45 -0.49
CA ALA A 100 4.41 5.70 0.61
C ALA A 100 4.72 6.32 1.98
N ILE A 101 5.95 6.81 2.16
CA ILE A 101 6.38 7.55 3.36
C ILE A 101 5.61 8.88 3.47
N CYS A 102 5.38 9.59 2.36
CA CYS A 102 4.59 10.83 2.32
C CYS A 102 3.15 10.62 2.83
N GLY A 103 2.50 9.52 2.45
CA GLY A 103 1.15 9.17 2.93
C GLY A 103 1.07 9.06 4.47
N LEU A 104 2.08 8.43 5.10
CA LEU A 104 2.15 8.30 6.55
C LEU A 104 2.28 9.66 7.25
N PHE A 105 3.13 10.55 6.74
CA PHE A 105 3.29 11.90 7.27
C PHE A 105 2.02 12.74 7.18
N LEU A 106 1.24 12.62 6.10
CA LEU A 106 -0.05 13.33 5.96
C LEU A 106 -1.06 12.90 7.02
N VAL A 107 -1.20 11.59 7.27
CA VAL A 107 -2.12 11.05 8.29
C VAL A 107 -1.73 11.53 9.69
N PHE A 108 -0.45 11.43 10.06
CA PHE A 108 0.03 11.95 11.36
C PHE A 108 -0.13 13.47 11.48
N GLY A 109 0.11 14.22 10.41
CA GLY A 109 -0.06 15.67 10.37
C GLY A 109 -1.50 16.09 10.66
N ILE A 110 -2.47 15.49 9.96
CA ILE A 110 -3.91 15.77 10.16
C ILE A 110 -4.35 15.39 11.58
N ALA A 111 -3.96 14.21 12.08
CA ALA A 111 -4.29 13.76 13.43
C ALA A 111 -3.73 14.71 14.51
N SER A 112 -2.49 15.19 14.34
CA SER A 112 -1.85 16.16 15.24
C SER A 112 -2.58 17.51 15.26
N ILE A 113 -2.94 18.04 14.09
CA ILE A 113 -3.69 19.31 13.97
C ILE A 113 -5.06 19.21 14.63
N LEU A 114 -5.81 18.13 14.38
CA LEU A 114 -7.13 17.91 15.00
C LEU A 114 -7.03 17.81 16.53
N SER A 115 -6.02 17.09 17.05
CA SER A 115 -5.75 16.99 18.49
C SER A 115 -5.47 18.36 19.14
N LEU A 116 -4.61 19.17 18.51
CA LEU A 116 -4.29 20.52 18.97
C LEU A 116 -5.53 21.45 18.95
N LEU A 117 -6.33 21.40 17.88
CA LEU A 117 -7.56 22.20 17.77
C LEU A 117 -8.58 21.84 18.86
N LEU A 118 -8.81 20.55 19.10
CA LEU A 118 -9.72 20.08 20.15
C LEU A 118 -9.22 20.45 21.55
N PHE A 119 -7.91 20.35 21.80
CA PHE A 119 -7.31 20.75 23.07
C PHE A 119 -7.46 22.25 23.34
N VAL A 120 -7.14 23.09 22.34
CA VAL A 120 -7.28 24.56 22.44
C VAL A 120 -8.75 24.94 22.60
N TRP A 121 -9.67 24.32 21.85
CA TRP A 121 -11.10 24.58 21.95
C TRP A 121 -11.65 24.20 23.32
N LYS A 122 -11.33 23.00 23.83
CA LYS A 122 -11.74 22.54 25.17
C LYS A 122 -11.17 23.43 26.27
N LYS A 123 -9.88 23.81 26.20
CA LYS A 123 -9.24 24.71 27.17
C LYS A 123 -9.88 26.11 27.14
N ARG A 124 -10.10 26.68 25.95
CA ARG A 124 -10.75 28.00 25.77
C ARG A 124 -12.21 27.97 26.22
N HIS A 125 -12.95 26.90 25.94
CA HIS A 125 -14.32 26.72 26.40
C HIS A 125 -14.39 26.58 27.93
N ASN A 126 -13.47 25.84 28.54
CA ASN A 126 -13.46 25.68 30.00
C ASN A 126 -13.11 27.00 30.70
N VAL A 127 -12.06 27.70 30.27
CA VAL A 127 -11.71 29.04 30.78
C VAL A 127 -12.87 30.03 30.57
N LYS A 128 -13.48 30.07 29.38
CA LYS A 128 -14.68 30.89 29.14
C LYS A 128 -15.84 30.49 30.07
N SER A 129 -16.11 29.21 30.28
CA SER A 129 -17.16 28.73 31.19
C SER A 129 -16.92 29.18 32.63
N TYR A 130 -15.67 29.12 33.12
CA TYR A 130 -15.30 29.68 34.41
C TYR A 130 -15.48 31.21 34.46
N PHE A 131 -15.02 31.95 33.44
CA PHE A 131 -15.17 33.41 33.39
C PHE A 131 -16.64 33.86 33.25
N TYR A 132 -17.47 33.19 32.45
CA TYR A 132 -18.92 33.47 32.38
C TYR A 132 -19.60 33.19 33.73
N LYS A 133 -19.23 32.11 34.44
CA LYS A 133 -19.73 31.83 35.79
C LYS A 133 -19.26 32.84 36.84
N LEU A 134 -18.06 33.41 36.70
CA LEU A 134 -17.55 34.48 37.57
C LEU A 134 -18.23 35.82 37.29
N MET A 135 -18.45 36.16 36.01
CA MET A 135 -19.15 37.39 35.58
C MET A 135 -20.64 37.40 35.99
N HIS A 136 -21.28 36.24 36.11
CA HIS A 136 -22.69 36.13 36.50
C HIS A 136 -22.91 36.02 38.03
N LYS A 137 -21.87 36.21 38.85
CA LYS A 137 -21.95 36.14 40.33
C LYS A 137 -21.82 37.50 41.04
N GLN A 138 -22.17 38.58 40.34
CA GLN A 138 -22.25 39.95 40.85
C GLN A 138 -23.67 40.49 40.66
N GLU A 139 -24.63 39.89 41.37
CA GLU A 139 -25.90 40.53 41.70
C GLU A 139 -26.08 40.36 43.22
N PHE A 140 -25.93 41.44 43.98
CA PHE A 140 -26.14 41.45 45.44
C PHE A 140 -27.62 41.72 45.74
N PRO A 141 -28.27 40.91 46.60
CA PRO A 141 -29.43 41.36 47.36
C PRO A 141 -29.06 41.72 48.81
N VAL A 142 -29.81 42.69 49.34
CA VAL A 142 -29.58 43.34 50.65
C VAL A 142 -30.10 42.48 51.82
N GLU A 143 -29.53 42.75 52.99
CA GLU A 143 -29.84 42.17 54.30
C GLU A 143 -31.34 42.03 54.67
N THR A 144 -31.71 40.89 55.25
CA THR A 144 -32.71 40.80 56.33
C THR A 144 -32.41 39.58 57.20
N ARG A 145 -32.43 39.74 58.53
CA ARG A 145 -32.16 38.67 59.52
C ARG A 145 -33.42 37.81 59.78
N ALA A 146 -33.24 36.50 59.94
CA ALA A 146 -33.79 35.70 61.04
C ALA A 146 -33.26 34.25 61.02
N ALA A 147 -32.98 33.70 62.22
CA ALA A 147 -33.15 32.32 62.72
C ALA A 147 -33.18 31.09 61.76
N GLU A 148 -32.77 29.87 62.12
CA GLU A 148 -31.97 29.29 63.23
C GLU A 148 -31.77 27.78 62.89
N ILE A 149 -30.97 27.05 63.67
CA ILE A 149 -30.88 25.57 63.76
C ILE A 149 -30.09 24.82 62.63
N ARG A 150 -29.05 24.13 63.10
CA ARG A 150 -28.36 22.94 62.55
C ARG A 150 -28.78 21.77 63.48
N PRO A 151 -29.10 20.53 63.04
CA PRO A 151 -28.11 19.61 62.43
C PRO A 151 -28.63 18.53 61.43
N SER A 152 -27.67 17.74 60.91
CA SER A 152 -27.65 16.26 60.63
C SER A 152 -28.96 15.54 60.23
N ASN A 153 -29.04 14.47 59.43
CA ASN A 153 -28.18 13.54 58.67
C ASN A 153 -29.15 12.41 58.20
N GLU A 154 -28.70 11.48 57.32
CA GLU A 154 -29.51 10.34 56.80
C GLU A 154 -30.69 10.78 55.87
N SER A 155 -31.19 10.01 54.89
CA SER A 155 -31.17 8.56 54.60
C SER A 155 -31.08 8.36 53.04
N PHE A 156 -30.39 7.36 52.47
CA PHE A 156 -30.77 5.95 52.24
C PHE A 156 -31.45 5.64 50.87
N GLU A 157 -30.83 4.66 50.16
CA GLU A 157 -31.33 3.78 49.07
C GLU A 157 -31.22 4.05 47.54
N ARG A 158 -31.29 2.93 46.79
CA ARG A 158 -30.88 2.58 45.39
C ARG A 158 -32.14 2.19 44.55
N PRO A 159 -32.09 1.54 43.34
CA PRO A 159 -31.03 1.23 42.33
C PRO A 159 -31.38 1.84 40.93
N GLN A 160 -30.74 1.61 39.76
CA GLN A 160 -30.58 0.36 38.97
C GLN A 160 -29.74 0.62 37.69
N ALA A 161 -29.04 -0.41 37.17
CA ALA A 161 -28.42 -0.47 35.83
C ALA A 161 -29.35 -1.23 34.83
N PRO A 162 -29.07 -1.47 33.53
CA PRO A 162 -27.79 -1.86 32.90
C PRO A 162 -27.35 -0.78 31.86
N GLN A 163 -26.65 -1.00 30.73
CA GLN A 163 -26.21 -2.20 30.00
C GLN A 163 -24.91 -1.95 29.20
N HIS A 164 -24.68 -2.71 28.12
CA HIS A 164 -23.41 -2.84 27.39
C HIS A 164 -23.64 -2.70 25.88
N THR A 165 -22.69 -2.11 25.16
CA THR A 165 -22.51 -2.37 23.71
C THR A 165 -21.04 -2.21 23.34
N SER A 166 -20.41 -3.32 22.95
CA SER A 166 -19.07 -3.33 22.36
C SER A 166 -19.08 -2.58 21.03
N ILE A 167 -17.96 -1.94 20.69
CA ILE A 167 -17.68 -1.51 19.32
C ILE A 167 -16.48 -2.32 18.85
N ASP A 168 -16.73 -3.37 18.08
CA ASP A 168 -15.69 -4.15 17.43
C ASP A 168 -15.05 -3.32 16.30
N LEU A 169 -13.76 -3.00 16.43
CA LEU A 169 -12.96 -2.51 15.31
C LEU A 169 -12.46 -3.71 14.48
N CYS A 170 -13.27 -4.15 13.52
CA CYS A 170 -12.75 -4.92 12.40
C CYS A 170 -12.02 -3.98 11.43
N PHE A 171 -10.69 -4.01 11.45
CA PHE A 171 -9.89 -3.58 10.31
C PHE A 171 -10.00 -4.62 9.20
N PHE A 172 -10.16 -4.13 7.96
CA PHE A 172 -9.85 -4.83 6.72
C PHE A 172 -9.21 -3.81 5.77
#